data_AF-A0A9C9PJW8-F1
#
_entry.id   AF-A0A9C9PJW8-F1
#
_cell.length_a   1.000
_cell.length_b   1.000
_cell.length_c   1.000
_cell.angle_alpha   90.00
_cell.angle_beta   90.00
_cell.angle_gamma   90.00
#
_symmetry.space_group_name_H-M   'P 1'
#
loop_
_entity.id
_entity.type
_entity.pdbx_description
1 polymer ?
#
loop_
_entity_poly.entity_id
_entity_poly.type
_entity_poly.pdbx_seq_one_letter_code
_entity_poly.pdbx_strand_id
1 'polypeptide(L)'
;MTERSFFLRRVNDHLQYLNNLNKTLANDHCFDEYENVDCFKGTEDTDCNLGRWLYGEGAIEIGVLDNYEIEVIFRSLFEPHNRFHSVSQEAIKKRQAGDKAGAQVLVAEMKEISTLLTSKMLKLEEILQKLGLV
;
A
#
# COMPACT_ATOMS: atom_id res chain seq x y z
N MET A 1 -6.17 -16.01 -2.95
CA MET A 1 -5.23 -16.21 -1.80
C MET A 1 -4.59 -17.60 -1.70
N THR A 2 -4.87 -18.56 -2.61
CA THR A 2 -4.43 -19.97 -2.53
C THR A 2 -2.90 -20.24 -2.60
N GLU A 3 -2.07 -19.20 -2.60
CA GLU A 3 -0.62 -19.32 -2.51
C GLU A 3 -0.12 -18.85 -1.15
N ARG A 4 0.67 -19.70 -0.47
CA ARG A 4 1.38 -19.49 0.81
C ARG A 4 2.29 -18.25 0.91
N SER A 5 2.30 -17.39 -0.11
CA SER A 5 3.14 -16.21 -0.22
C SER A 5 2.38 -14.95 -0.65
N PHE A 6 1.04 -15.00 -0.70
CA PHE A 6 0.24 -13.87 -1.18
C PHE A 6 0.58 -12.58 -0.44
N PHE A 7 0.51 -12.56 0.89
CA PHE A 7 0.77 -11.34 1.67
C PHE A 7 2.25 -10.94 1.64
N LEU A 8 3.19 -11.90 1.58
CA LEU A 8 4.61 -11.59 1.41
C LEU A 8 4.90 -10.87 0.09
N ARG A 9 4.24 -11.26 -1.01
CA ARG A 9 4.35 -10.56 -2.30
C ARG A 9 3.77 -9.15 -2.19
N ARG A 10 2.65 -8.94 -1.49
CA ARG A 10 2.05 -7.61 -1.28
C ARG A 10 2.95 -6.69 -0.45
N VAL A 11 3.65 -7.22 0.56
CA VAL A 11 4.67 -6.47 1.31
C VAL A 11 5.80 -6.02 0.38
N ASN A 12 6.30 -6.90 -0.50
CA ASN A 12 7.30 -6.52 -1.49
C ASN A 12 6.77 -5.45 -2.48
N ASP A 13 5.52 -5.58 -2.95
CA ASP A 13 4.88 -4.59 -3.82
C ASP A 13 4.90 -3.18 -3.18
N HIS A 14 4.61 -3.08 -1.88
CA HIS A 14 4.67 -1.80 -1.14
C HIS A 14 6.08 -1.24 -0.99
N LEU A 15 7.08 -2.09 -0.78
CA LEU A 15 8.49 -1.66 -0.73
C LEU A 15 8.93 -1.07 -2.08
N GLN A 16 8.53 -1.69 -3.19
CA GLN A 16 8.80 -1.15 -4.53
C GLN A 16 8.06 0.17 -4.77
N TYR A 17 6.81 0.28 -4.33
CA TYR A 17 6.05 1.53 -4.38
C TYR A 17 6.79 2.67 -3.67
N LEU A 18 7.18 2.47 -2.40
CA LEU A 18 7.93 3.47 -1.62
C LEU A 18 9.26 3.84 -2.28
N ASN A 19 9.97 2.88 -2.85
CA ASN A 19 11.22 3.13 -3.57
C ASN A 19 11.00 4.02 -4.80
N ASN A 20 10.00 3.72 -5.62
CA ASN A 20 9.68 4.49 -6.82
C ASN A 20 9.19 5.90 -6.47
N LEU A 21 8.40 6.04 -5.40
CA LEU A 21 7.98 7.33 -4.88
C LEU A 21 9.19 8.15 -4.41
N ASN A 22 10.07 7.58 -3.58
CA ASN A 22 11.27 8.28 -3.10
C ASN A 22 12.18 8.73 -4.24
N LYS A 23 12.39 7.88 -5.26
CA LYS A 23 13.14 8.25 -6.47
C LYS A 23 12.51 9.44 -7.19
N THR A 24 11.18 9.44 -7.32
CA THR A 24 10.45 10.54 -7.93
C THR A 24 10.62 11.82 -7.12
N LEU A 25 10.35 11.79 -5.81
CA LEU A 25 10.41 12.97 -4.95
C LEU A 25 11.82 13.58 -4.85
N ALA A 26 12.86 12.75 -4.95
CA ALA A 26 14.25 13.17 -4.92
C ALA A 26 14.77 13.68 -6.28
N ASN A 27 14.11 13.35 -7.39
CA ASN A 27 14.51 13.78 -8.71
C ASN A 27 13.83 15.11 -9.06
N ASP A 28 14.60 16.20 -9.05
CA ASP A 28 14.06 17.53 -9.35
C ASP A 28 13.47 17.61 -10.77
N HIS A 29 14.06 16.90 -11.74
CA HIS A 29 13.57 16.81 -13.11
C HIS A 29 12.16 16.20 -13.24
N CYS A 30 11.69 15.46 -12.22
CA CYS A 30 10.31 14.96 -12.20
C CYS A 30 9.24 16.05 -12.03
N PHE A 31 9.67 17.27 -11.68
CA PHE A 31 8.81 18.41 -11.36
C PHE A 31 9.15 19.66 -12.18
N ASP A 32 10.10 19.56 -13.11
CA ASP A 32 10.45 20.65 -14.02
C ASP A 32 9.47 20.68 -15.20
N GLU A 33 8.90 21.85 -15.50
CA GLU A 33 7.84 22.03 -16.51
C GLU A 33 8.30 21.71 -17.94
N TYR A 34 9.61 21.75 -18.20
CA TYR A 34 10.20 21.65 -19.54
C TYR A 34 10.85 20.30 -19.85
N GLU A 35 10.89 19.36 -18.90
CA GLU A 35 11.48 18.04 -19.10
C GLU A 35 10.42 16.92 -19.14
N ASN A 36 10.44 16.12 -20.21
CA ASN A 36 9.59 14.94 -20.34
C ASN A 36 10.23 13.73 -19.65
N VAL A 37 10.31 13.74 -18.32
CA VAL A 37 10.77 12.58 -17.53
C VAL A 37 9.57 11.71 -17.15
N ASP A 38 9.62 10.42 -17.50
CA ASP A 38 8.65 9.42 -17.03
C ASP A 38 8.91 9.09 -15.56
N CYS A 39 8.23 9.81 -14.67
CA CYS A 39 8.33 9.63 -13.23
C CYS A 39 7.09 8.95 -12.67
N PHE A 40 7.29 8.17 -11.62
CA PHE A 40 6.21 7.48 -10.93
C PHE A 40 5.19 8.46 -10.35
N LYS A 41 3.91 8.29 -10.69
CA LYS A 41 2.82 9.20 -10.29
C LYS A 41 1.97 8.67 -9.12
N GLY A 42 2.42 7.60 -8.48
CA GLY A 42 1.57 6.84 -7.56
C GLY A 42 0.50 6.04 -8.30
N THR A 43 -0.33 5.34 -7.53
CA THR A 43 -1.53 4.65 -8.03
C THR A 43 -2.68 4.90 -7.07
N GLU A 44 -3.91 4.72 -7.54
CA GLU A 44 -5.07 4.60 -6.66
C GLU A 44 -4.98 3.33 -5.81
N ASP A 45 -5.64 3.32 -4.65
CA ASP A 45 -5.62 2.18 -3.74
C ASP A 45 -6.26 0.95 -4.38
N THR A 46 -7.35 1.12 -5.13
CA THR A 46 -8.04 0.03 -5.85
C THR A 46 -7.23 -0.61 -6.97
N ASP A 47 -6.20 0.09 -7.47
CA ASP A 47 -5.43 -0.33 -8.66
C ASP A 47 -4.16 -1.10 -8.31
N CYS A 48 -3.82 -1.24 -7.04
CA CYS A 48 -2.70 -2.08 -6.63
C CYS A 48 -3.14 -3.55 -6.47
N ASN A 49 -2.20 -4.51 -6.43
CA ASN A 49 -2.53 -5.93 -6.27
C ASN A 49 -3.30 -6.23 -4.98
N LEU A 50 -2.97 -5.52 -3.89
CA LEU A 50 -3.69 -5.66 -2.62
C LEU A 50 -5.09 -5.07 -2.73
N GLY A 51 -5.24 -3.87 -3.31
CA GLY A 51 -6.53 -3.22 -3.51
C GLY A 51 -7.48 -4.03 -4.38
N ARG A 52 -7.02 -4.50 -5.54
CA ARG A 52 -7.81 -5.39 -6.41
C ARG A 52 -8.33 -6.61 -5.67
N TRP A 53 -7.53 -7.16 -4.76
CA TRP A 53 -7.94 -8.27 -3.92
C TRP A 53 -8.94 -7.83 -2.83
N LEU A 54 -8.65 -6.77 -2.07
CA LEU A 54 -9.50 -6.25 -0.99
C LEU A 54 -10.91 -5.92 -1.49
N TYR A 55 -11.00 -5.20 -2.61
CA TYR A 55 -12.27 -4.76 -3.20
C TYR A 55 -12.89 -5.79 -4.16
N GLY A 56 -12.18 -6.89 -4.45
CA GLY A 56 -12.60 -7.95 -5.36
C GLY A 56 -12.76 -9.28 -4.65
N GLU A 57 -11.94 -10.26 -5.04
CA GLU A 57 -12.08 -11.65 -4.58
C GLU A 57 -11.88 -11.84 -3.07
N GLY A 58 -11.11 -10.97 -2.40
CA GLY A 58 -10.78 -11.09 -0.99
C GLY A 58 -12.01 -11.11 -0.07
N ALA A 59 -13.05 -10.34 -0.39
CA ALA A 59 -14.30 -10.36 0.38
C ALA A 59 -15.00 -11.72 0.31
N ILE A 60 -14.94 -12.39 -0.85
CA ILE A 60 -15.52 -13.72 -1.06
C ILE A 60 -14.65 -14.77 -0.35
N GLU A 61 -13.34 -14.74 -0.59
CA GLU A 61 -12.38 -15.68 0.00
C GLU A 61 -12.38 -15.65 1.53
N ILE A 62 -12.54 -14.47 2.13
CA ILE A 62 -12.63 -14.33 3.59
C ILE A 62 -14.03 -14.70 4.09
N GLY A 63 -15.08 -14.35 3.35
CA GLY A 63 -16.47 -14.64 3.72
C GLY A 63 -16.77 -16.14 3.81
N VAL A 64 -16.18 -16.98 2.96
CA VAL A 64 -16.38 -18.43 3.01
C VAL A 64 -15.75 -19.12 4.23
N LEU A 65 -14.85 -18.43 4.94
CA LEU A 65 -14.18 -18.99 6.12
C LEU A 65 -15.03 -18.92 7.39
N ASP A 66 -16.10 -18.11 7.39
CA ASP A 66 -17.02 -17.91 8.51
C ASP A 66 -16.30 -17.72 9.86
N ASN A 67 -15.25 -16.90 9.85
CA ASN A 67 -14.38 -16.67 11.01
C ASN A 67 -14.30 -15.18 11.34
N TYR A 68 -14.86 -14.82 12.50
CA TYR A 68 -14.95 -13.44 12.96
C TYR A 68 -13.58 -12.75 13.13
N GLU A 69 -12.56 -13.45 13.63
CA GLU A 69 -11.23 -12.86 13.83
C GLU A 69 -10.59 -12.49 12.48
N ILE A 70 -10.70 -13.39 11.50
CA ILE A 70 -10.23 -13.17 10.13
C ILE A 70 -10.97 -11.99 9.49
N GLU A 71 -12.30 -11.94 9.62
CA GLU A 71 -13.11 -10.86 9.05
C GLU A 71 -12.75 -9.49 9.64
N VAL A 72 -12.56 -9.42 10.97
CA VAL A 72 -12.14 -8.18 11.65
C VAL A 72 -10.79 -7.69 11.13
N ILE A 73 -9.81 -8.59 11.00
CA ILE A 73 -8.48 -8.20 10.50
C ILE A 73 -8.57 -7.77 9.04
N PHE A 74 -9.28 -8.52 8.20
CA PHE A 74 -9.51 -8.18 6.78
C PHE A 74 -10.11 -6.78 6.63
N ARG A 75 -11.20 -6.47 7.34
CA ARG A 75 -11.82 -5.13 7.33
C ARG A 75 -10.86 -4.05 7.82
N SER A 76 -9.99 -4.38 8.76
CA SER A 76 -8.99 -3.42 9.29
C SER A 76 -7.86 -3.08 8.32
N LEU A 77 -7.76 -3.76 7.15
CA LEU A 77 -6.77 -3.45 6.11
C LEU A 77 -7.17 -2.23 5.27
N PHE A 78 -8.46 -1.96 5.11
CA PHE A 78 -8.97 -0.96 4.16
C PHE A 78 -8.52 0.46 4.49
N GLU A 79 -8.72 0.92 5.72
CA GLU A 79 -8.36 2.28 6.14
C GLU A 79 -6.85 2.58 5.96
N PRO A 80 -5.92 1.79 6.54
CA PRO A 80 -4.50 2.11 6.42
C PRO A 80 -4.02 1.99 4.97
N HIS A 81 -4.61 1.09 4.17
CA HIS A 81 -4.31 0.98 2.75
C HIS A 81 -4.75 2.22 1.96
N ASN A 82 -6.00 2.66 2.13
CA ASN A 82 -6.51 3.86 1.48
C ASN A 82 -5.72 5.12 1.89
N ARG A 83 -5.40 5.23 3.19
CA ARG A 83 -4.59 6.34 3.72
C ARG A 83 -3.19 6.34 3.16
N PHE A 84 -2.53 5.19 3.02
CA PHE A 84 -1.20 5.09 2.42
C PHE A 84 -1.15 5.69 1.01
N HIS A 85 -2.10 5.31 0.15
CA HIS A 85 -2.20 5.83 -1.21
C HIS A 85 -2.54 7.32 -1.22
N SER A 86 -3.48 7.76 -0.40
CA SER A 86 -3.87 9.17 -0.29
C SER A 86 -2.70 10.06 0.15
N VAL A 87 -1.94 9.65 1.16
CA VAL A 87 -0.75 10.38 1.65
C VAL A 87 0.34 10.41 0.58
N SER A 88 0.50 9.34 -0.22
CA SER A 88 1.46 9.32 -1.32
C SER A 88 1.14 10.35 -2.41
N GLN A 89 -0.14 10.51 -2.74
CA GLN A 89 -0.60 11.50 -3.71
C GLN A 89 -0.38 12.92 -3.18
N GLU A 90 -0.64 13.14 -1.89
CA GLU A 90 -0.37 14.43 -1.26
C GLU A 90 1.13 14.74 -1.24
N ALA A 91 2.00 13.77 -0.99
CA ALA A 91 3.46 13.98 -1.04
C ALA A 91 3.93 14.44 -2.43
N ILE A 92 3.37 13.84 -3.51
CA ILE A 92 3.64 14.26 -4.88
C ILE A 92 3.14 15.70 -5.12
N LYS A 93 1.92 16.03 -4.69
CA LYS A 93 1.37 17.39 -4.81
C LYS A 93 2.19 18.44 -4.07
N LYS A 94 2.62 18.15 -2.83
CA LYS A 94 3.53 19.02 -2.07
C LYS A 94 4.82 19.26 -2.84
N ARG A 95 5.40 18.20 -3.39
CA ARG A 95 6.64 18.30 -4.16
C ARG A 95 6.46 19.08 -5.45
N GLN A 96 5.33 18.93 -6.16
CA GLN A 96 4.95 19.74 -7.32
C GLN A 96 4.81 21.23 -6.97
N ALA A 97 4.27 21.54 -5.79
CA ALA A 97 4.17 22.90 -5.27
C ALA A 97 5.50 23.47 -4.74
N GLY A 98 6.62 22.75 -4.88
CA GLY A 98 7.94 23.17 -4.39
C GLY A 98 8.18 22.89 -2.90
N ASP A 99 7.20 22.35 -2.18
CA ASP A 99 7.30 22.01 -0.75
C ASP A 99 8.01 20.66 -0.54
N LYS A 100 9.34 20.67 -0.71
CA LYS A 100 10.20 19.49 -0.50
C LYS A 100 10.12 18.96 0.95
N ALA A 101 10.07 19.87 1.93
CA ALA A 101 10.04 19.51 3.34
C ALA A 101 8.70 18.85 3.73
N GLY A 102 7.57 19.43 3.29
CA GLY A 102 6.25 18.84 3.49
C GLY A 102 6.10 17.48 2.83
N ALA A 103 6.65 17.30 1.62
CA ALA A 103 6.68 15.99 0.98
C ALA A 103 7.46 14.94 1.81
N GLN A 104 8.59 15.31 2.43
CA GLN A 104 9.35 14.39 3.28
C GLN A 104 8.62 14.03 4.58
N VAL A 105 7.88 14.97 5.18
CA VAL A 105 7.03 14.68 6.36
C VAL A 105 5.98 13.62 6.01
N LEU A 106 5.34 13.76 4.85
CA LEU A 106 4.34 12.78 4.39
C LEU A 106 4.97 11.42 4.06
N VAL A 107 6.19 11.38 3.52
CA VAL A 107 6.92 10.12 3.34
C VAL A 107 7.21 9.42 4.68
N ALA A 108 7.51 10.19 5.73
CA ALA A 108 7.68 9.61 7.07
C ALA A 108 6.36 9.01 7.58
N GLU A 109 5.24 9.72 7.42
CA GLU A 109 3.91 9.20 7.74
C GLU A 109 3.58 7.91 6.95
N MET A 110 3.90 7.86 5.66
CA MET A 110 3.71 6.66 4.85
C MET A 110 4.46 5.45 5.39
N LYS A 111 5.66 5.61 5.95
CA LYS A 111 6.43 4.50 6.53
C LYS A 111 5.74 3.93 7.78
N GLU A 112 5.14 4.79 8.60
CA GLU A 112 4.36 4.36 9.77
C GLU A 112 3.10 3.60 9.33
N ILE A 113 2.37 4.13 8.35
CA ILE A 113 1.19 3.46 7.79
C ILE A 113 1.58 2.12 7.14
N SER A 114 2.69 2.07 6.41
CA SER A 114 3.20 0.85 5.78
C SER A 114 3.54 -0.22 6.81
N THR A 115 4.14 0.17 7.94
CA THR A 115 4.43 -0.75 9.06
C THR A 115 3.15 -1.32 9.64
N LEU A 116 2.14 -0.47 9.90
CA LEU A 116 0.84 -0.89 10.39
C LEU A 116 0.14 -1.88 9.43
N LEU A 117 0.11 -1.54 8.14
CA LEU A 117 -0.53 -2.35 7.12
C LEU A 117 0.18 -3.71 6.95
N THR A 118 1.51 -3.70 6.97
CA THR A 118 2.32 -4.93 6.91
C THR A 118 2.07 -5.82 8.12
N SER A 119 2.02 -5.25 9.32
CA SER A 119 1.70 -6.00 10.54
C SER A 119 0.34 -6.68 10.46
N LYS A 120 -0.70 -5.99 9.96
CA LYS A 120 -2.04 -6.55 9.77
C LYS A 120 -2.06 -7.68 8.73
N MET A 121 -1.38 -7.51 7.59
CA MET A 121 -1.27 -8.55 6.55
C MET A 121 -0.58 -9.80 7.08
N LEU A 122 0.55 -9.64 7.80
CA LEU A 122 1.26 -10.76 8.39
C LEU A 122 0.46 -11.45 9.50
N LYS A 123 -0.35 -10.69 10.25
CA LYS A 123 -1.25 -11.27 11.24
C LYS A 123 -2.34 -12.13 10.60
N LEU A 124 -2.92 -11.66 9.49
CA LEU A 124 -3.90 -12.41 8.73
C LEU A 124 -3.30 -13.70 8.16
N GLU A 125 -2.12 -13.62 7.53
CA GLU A 125 -1.35 -14.77 7.05
C GLU A 125 -1.07 -15.78 8.18
N GLU A 126 -0.63 -15.31 9.35
CA GLU A 126 -0.34 -16.17 10.52
C GLU A 126 -1.57 -16.98 10.94
N ILE A 127 -2.75 -16.35 11.00
CA ILE A 127 -4.00 -17.02 11.39
C ILE A 127 -4.40 -18.04 10.33
N LEU A 128 -4.33 -17.68 9.05
CA LEU A 128 -4.67 -18.58 7.95
C LEU A 128 -3.77 -19.81 7.94
N GLN A 129 -2.46 -19.63 8.16
CA GLN A 129 -1.49 -20.74 8.26
C GLN A 129 -1.79 -21.64 9.45
N LYS A 130 -2.10 -21.07 10.62
CA LYS A 130 -2.46 -21.86 11.83
C LYS A 130 -3.71 -22.71 11.63
N LEU A 131 -4.64 -22.25 10.79
CA LEU A 131 -5.87 -22.97 10.44
C LEU A 131 -5.69 -23.93 9.25
N GLY A 132 -4.50 -24.00 8.65
CA GLY A 132 -4.24 -24.86 7.49
C GLY A 132 -4.94 -24.42 6.21
N LEU A 133 -5.28 -23.13 6.11
CA LEU A 133 -5.99 -22.55 4.96
C LEU A 133 -5.04 -22.07 3.85
N VAL A 134 -3.75 -21.89 4.17
CA VAL A 134 -2.64 -21.52 3.26
C VAL A 134 -1.32 -22.15 3.69
#